data_AF-A0A1F8F7B0-F1
#
_entry.id   AF-A0A1F8F7B0-F1
#
_cell.length_a   1.000
_cell.length_b   1.000
_cell.length_c   1.000
_cell.angle_alpha   90.00
_cell.angle_beta   90.00
_cell.angle_gamma   90.00
#
_symmetry.space_group_name_H-M   'P 1'
#
loop_
_entity.id
_entity.type
_entity.pdbx_description
1 polymer ?
#
loop_
_entity_poly.entity_id
_entity_poly.type
_entity_poly.pdbx_seq_one_letter_code
_entity_poly.pdbx_strand_id
1 'polypeptide(L)'
;MDVIFFYILFFGGIWLISVIVSKINEAIRKKRERIRDKVAEELLSDLNIEVVIDSYKSKLGHIKYMRSDPVRENAERDVERLKGQIWGRDAVLTLERCPKCKEGHLITRKGPYGKFLACTKYPQCDYRKNIVKAREEYKKSINEKFIDEIQKAYL
;
A
#
# COMPACT_ATOMS: atom_id res chain seq x y z
N MET A 1 -9.51 -23.69 -53.84
CA MET A 1 -8.30 -23.01 -53.29
C MET A 1 -8.74 -21.91 -52.32
N ASP A 2 -9.72 -22.12 -51.44
CA ASP A 2 -9.77 -22.90 -50.18
C ASP A 2 -9.33 -22.06 -48.97
N VAL A 3 -10.27 -21.24 -48.49
CA VAL A 3 -10.23 -20.46 -47.22
C VAL A 3 -9.79 -21.33 -46.03
N ILE A 4 -10.10 -22.63 -46.08
CA ILE A 4 -9.69 -23.64 -45.10
C ILE A 4 -8.16 -23.80 -45.06
N PHE A 5 -7.48 -23.73 -46.21
CA PHE A 5 -6.02 -23.84 -46.28
C PHE A 5 -5.33 -22.64 -45.62
N PHE A 6 -5.86 -21.43 -45.83
CA PHE A 6 -5.39 -20.23 -45.13
C PHE A 6 -5.64 -20.30 -43.62
N TYR A 7 -6.80 -20.82 -43.20
CA TYR A 7 -7.14 -20.94 -41.79
C TYR A 7 -6.23 -21.93 -41.05
N ILE A 8 -5.91 -23.07 -41.68
CA ILE A 8 -5.01 -24.09 -41.11
C ILE A 8 -3.58 -23.54 -40.97
N LEU A 9 -3.09 -22.78 -41.96
CA LEU A 9 -1.75 -22.17 -41.89
C LEU A 9 -1.68 -21.02 -40.87
N PHE A 10 -2.69 -20.16 -40.80
CA PHE A 10 -2.66 -18.99 -39.92
C PHE A 10 -2.91 -19.38 -38.45
N PHE A 11 -3.96 -20.15 -38.17
CA PHE A 11 -4.29 -20.53 -36.80
C PHE A 11 -3.42 -21.67 -36.27
N GLY A 12 -3.02 -22.62 -37.12
CA GLY A 12 -2.08 -23.68 -36.75
C GLY A 12 -0.68 -23.15 -36.46
N GLY A 13 -0.19 -22.20 -37.27
CA GLY A 13 1.12 -21.57 -37.08
C GLY A 13 1.20 -20.73 -35.81
N ILE A 14 0.18 -19.91 -35.53
CA ILE A 14 0.12 -19.08 -34.31
C ILE A 14 0.10 -19.94 -33.05
N TRP A 15 -0.65 -21.05 -33.05
CA TRP A 15 -0.69 -21.97 -31.92
C TRP A 15 0.68 -22.63 -31.68
N LEU A 16 1.37 -23.05 -32.74
CA LEU A 16 2.69 -23.66 -32.64
C LEU A 16 3.73 -22.66 -32.08
N ILE A 17 3.71 -21.41 -32.55
CA ILE A 17 4.59 -20.34 -32.06
C ILE A 17 4.32 -20.08 -30.57
N SER A 18 3.06 -20.03 -30.14
CA SER A 18 2.68 -19.86 -28.73
C SER A 18 3.22 -21.00 -27.84
N VAL A 19 3.09 -22.24 -28.29
CA VAL A 19 3.61 -23.43 -27.57
C VAL A 19 5.15 -23.39 -27.48
N ILE A 20 5.84 -22.99 -28.55
CA ILE A 20 7.30 -22.87 -28.58
C ILE A 20 7.77 -21.76 -27.63
N VAL A 21 7.16 -20.56 -27.69
CA VAL A 21 7.48 -19.44 -26.79
C VAL A 21 7.25 -19.82 -25.33
N SER A 22 6.17 -20.55 -25.04
CA SER A 22 5.88 -21.05 -23.69
C SER A 22 6.97 -22.00 -23.17
N LYS A 23 7.41 -22.98 -23.97
CA LYS A 23 8.50 -23.90 -23.60
C LYS A 23 9.84 -23.19 -23.43
N ILE A 24 10.14 -22.20 -24.27
CA ILE A 24 11.35 -21.38 -24.14
C ILE A 24 11.31 -20.57 -22.84
N ASN A 25 10.18 -19.93 -22.54
CA ASN A 25 10.01 -19.16 -21.30
C ASN A 25 10.11 -20.06 -20.06
N GLU A 26 9.54 -21.26 -20.10
CA GLU A 26 9.67 -22.23 -19.01
C GLU A 26 11.12 -22.69 -18.80
N ALA A 27 11.85 -22.95 -19.90
CA ALA A 27 13.26 -23.33 -19.84
C ALA A 27 14.14 -22.19 -19.29
N ILE A 28 13.87 -20.94 -19.71
CA ILE A 28 14.54 -19.74 -19.17
C ILE A 28 14.25 -19.59 -17.67
N ARG A 29 13.01 -19.83 -17.24
CA ARG A 29 12.62 -19.77 -15.81
C ARG A 29 13.40 -20.80 -14.98
N LYS A 30 13.43 -22.07 -15.41
CA LYS A 30 14.18 -23.15 -14.72
C LYS A 30 15.69 -22.91 -14.69
N LYS A 31 16.25 -22.25 -15.70
CA LYS A 31 17.68 -21.89 -15.71
C LYS A 31 17.97 -20.72 -14.76
N ARG A 32 17.07 -19.74 -14.68
CA ARG A 32 17.18 -18.59 -13.76
C ARG A 32 17.05 -19.01 -12.30
N GLU A 33 16.19 -19.98 -12.00
CA GLU A 33 16.08 -20.60 -10.66
C GLU A 33 17.38 -21.29 -10.26
N ARG A 34 17.91 -22.20 -11.10
CA ARG A 34 19.21 -22.87 -10.82
C ARG A 34 20.39 -21.91 -10.64
N ILE A 35 20.43 -20.79 -11.38
CA ILE A 35 21.49 -19.78 -11.21
C ILE A 35 21.29 -19.03 -9.88
N ARG A 36 20.06 -18.65 -9.54
CA ARG A 36 19.75 -17.98 -8.27
C ARG A 36 20.12 -18.86 -7.08
N ASP A 37 19.83 -20.15 -7.16
CA ASP A 37 20.13 -21.10 -6.08
C ASP A 37 21.63 -21.30 -5.92
N LYS A 38 22.39 -21.45 -7.02
CA LYS A 38 23.85 -21.54 -6.99
C LYS A 38 24.53 -20.27 -6.47
N VAL A 39 24.07 -19.10 -6.90
CA VAL A 39 24.60 -17.81 -6.45
C VAL A 39 24.28 -17.58 -4.97
N ALA A 40 23.09 -18.01 -4.50
CA ALA A 40 22.75 -17.97 -3.08
C ALA A 40 23.64 -18.90 -2.27
N GLU A 41 23.88 -20.13 -2.73
CA GLU A 41 24.74 -21.11 -2.06
C GLU A 41 26.20 -20.64 -1.99
N GLU A 42 26.73 -20.08 -3.08
CA GLU A 42 28.10 -19.52 -3.15
C GLU A 42 28.26 -18.31 -2.23
N LEU A 43 27.32 -17.35 -2.24
CA LEU A 43 27.34 -16.17 -1.36
C LEU A 43 27.13 -16.50 0.13
N LEU A 44 26.42 -17.59 0.45
CA LEU A 44 26.16 -18.03 1.82
C LEU A 44 27.32 -18.84 2.41
N SER A 45 28.23 -19.37 1.58
CA SER A 45 29.37 -20.17 2.05
C SER A 45 30.52 -19.32 2.60
N ASP A 46 30.72 -18.10 2.08
CA ASP A 46 31.91 -17.28 2.38
C ASP A 46 31.72 -16.27 3.52
N LEU A 47 30.48 -16.01 3.92
CA LEU A 47 30.20 -15.13 5.03
C LEU A 47 29.40 -15.93 6.04
N ASN A 48 29.89 -15.98 7.29
CA ASN A 48 29.26 -16.58 8.47
C ASN A 48 27.96 -15.83 8.87
N ILE A 49 27.25 -15.30 7.87
CA ILE A 49 25.99 -14.58 7.89
C ILE A 49 24.94 -15.44 8.55
N GLU A 50 24.93 -16.77 8.39
CA GLU A 50 23.96 -17.63 9.11
C GLU A 50 24.11 -17.48 10.63
N VAL A 51 25.34 -17.49 11.15
CA VAL A 51 25.60 -17.29 12.60
C VAL A 51 25.23 -15.88 13.04
N VAL A 52 25.52 -14.86 12.22
CA VAL A 52 25.13 -13.47 12.50
C VAL A 52 23.61 -13.33 12.48
N ILE A 53 22.94 -13.86 11.45
CA ILE A 53 21.49 -13.89 11.31
C ILE A 53 20.86 -14.64 12.47
N ASP A 54 21.42 -15.76 12.92
CA ASP A 54 20.86 -16.53 14.04
C ASP A 54 21.08 -15.85 15.39
N SER A 55 22.22 -15.18 15.59
CA SER A 55 22.44 -14.27 16.73
C SER A 55 21.44 -13.10 16.70
N TYR A 56 21.20 -12.49 15.54
CA TYR A 56 20.21 -11.42 15.39
C TYR A 56 18.78 -11.95 15.53
N LYS A 57 18.44 -13.12 15.00
CA LYS A 57 17.14 -13.77 15.18
C LYS A 57 16.90 -14.17 16.64
N SER A 58 17.94 -14.58 17.37
CA SER A 58 17.86 -14.88 18.81
C SER A 58 17.62 -13.60 19.61
N LYS A 59 18.41 -12.55 19.36
CA LYS A 59 18.22 -11.21 19.96
C LYS A 59 16.85 -10.59 19.60
N LEU A 60 16.43 -10.73 18.35
CA LEU A 60 15.10 -10.31 17.87
C LEU A 60 13.99 -11.26 18.32
N GLY A 61 14.30 -12.49 18.70
CA GLY A 61 13.38 -13.49 19.23
C GLY A 61 12.88 -13.10 20.61
N HIS A 62 13.73 -12.48 21.44
CA HIS A 62 13.32 -11.85 22.69
C HIS A 62 12.55 -10.52 22.47
N ILE A 63 12.78 -9.86 21.34
CA ILE A 63 12.00 -8.69 20.86
C ILE A 63 10.72 -9.14 20.13
N LYS A 64 10.47 -10.46 20.01
CA LYS A 64 9.24 -11.05 19.45
C LYS A 64 8.13 -11.19 20.51
N TYR A 65 7.99 -10.17 21.35
CA TYR A 65 6.71 -9.72 21.89
C TYR A 65 6.45 -8.40 21.17
N MET A 66 5.48 -8.17 20.30
CA MET A 66 4.04 -8.35 20.48
C MET A 66 3.38 -8.23 19.08
N ARG A 67 2.94 -9.33 18.46
CA ARG A 67 1.85 -9.22 17.45
C ARG A 67 0.51 -9.67 18.02
N SER A 68 0.57 -10.57 19.00
CA SER A 68 -0.55 -11.15 19.75
C SER A 68 -0.29 -11.10 21.27
N ASP A 69 0.17 -9.95 21.78
CA ASP A 69 0.15 -9.74 23.23
C ASP A 69 -1.29 -9.42 23.63
N PRO A 70 -1.92 -10.20 24.52
CA PRO A 70 -3.28 -9.91 25.00
C PRO A 70 -3.41 -8.48 25.56
N VAL A 71 -2.34 -7.89 26.11
CA VAL A 71 -2.33 -6.49 26.56
C VAL A 71 -2.50 -5.52 25.38
N ARG A 72 -1.81 -5.76 24.26
CA ARG A 72 -1.92 -4.93 23.04
C ARG A 72 -3.29 -5.07 22.39
N GLU A 73 -3.80 -6.29 22.31
CA GLU A 73 -5.14 -6.54 21.74
C GLU A 73 -6.25 -5.92 22.60
N ASN A 74 -6.13 -6.01 23.93
CA ASN A 74 -7.04 -5.32 24.85
C ASN A 74 -6.97 -3.80 24.66
N ALA A 75 -5.76 -3.24 24.56
CA ALA A 75 -5.57 -1.81 24.33
C ALA A 75 -6.14 -1.35 22.99
N GLU A 76 -5.97 -2.12 21.90
CA GLU A 76 -6.57 -1.80 20.60
C GLU A 76 -8.10 -1.83 20.65
N ARG A 77 -8.68 -2.83 21.31
CA ARG A 77 -10.13 -2.90 21.53
C ARG A 77 -10.65 -1.73 22.35
N ASP A 78 -9.94 -1.34 23.40
CA ASP A 78 -10.30 -0.19 24.22
C ASP A 78 -10.18 1.13 23.47
N VAL A 79 -9.12 1.31 22.66
CA VAL A 79 -8.98 2.48 21.79
C VAL A 79 -10.13 2.57 20.80
N GLU A 80 -10.53 1.45 20.18
CA GLU A 80 -11.64 1.44 19.22
C GLU A 80 -12.98 1.70 19.90
N ARG A 81 -13.21 1.14 21.09
CA ARG A 81 -14.37 1.42 21.94
C ARG A 81 -14.45 2.90 22.31
N LEU A 82 -13.34 3.49 22.76
CA LEU A 82 -13.26 4.90 23.13
C LEU A 82 -13.47 5.81 21.91
N LYS A 83 -12.87 5.50 20.76
CA LYS A 83 -13.15 6.22 19.49
C LYS A 83 -14.63 6.21 19.14
N GLY A 84 -15.27 5.05 19.25
CA GLY A 84 -16.71 4.89 19.04
C GLY A 84 -17.56 5.78 19.96
N GLN A 85 -17.19 5.89 21.24
CA GLN A 85 -17.87 6.72 22.22
C GLN A 85 -17.66 8.22 22.01
N ILE A 86 -16.44 8.64 21.67
CA ILE A 86 -16.07 10.06 21.59
C ILE A 86 -16.45 10.68 20.23
N TRP A 87 -16.21 9.96 19.13
CA TRP A 87 -16.35 10.51 17.76
C TRP A 87 -17.30 9.72 16.85
N GLY A 88 -17.77 8.55 17.29
CA GLY A 88 -18.59 7.65 16.50
C GLY A 88 -17.76 6.59 15.77
N ARG A 89 -18.35 5.41 15.54
CA ARG A 89 -17.68 4.23 14.94
C ARG A 89 -17.08 4.47 13.55
N ASP A 90 -17.66 5.39 12.78
CA ASP A 90 -17.20 5.69 11.41
C ASP A 90 -16.12 6.80 11.35
N ALA A 91 -15.61 7.23 12.51
CA ALA A 91 -14.70 8.37 12.59
C ALA A 91 -13.27 8.01 12.21
N VAL A 92 -12.80 8.58 11.09
CA VAL A 92 -11.43 8.41 10.62
C VAL A 92 -10.65 9.70 10.85
N LEU A 93 -9.57 9.61 11.62
CA LEU A 93 -8.64 10.72 11.88
C LEU A 93 -7.81 11.02 10.63
N THR A 94 -7.76 12.30 10.24
CA THR A 94 -6.87 12.75 9.18
C THR A 94 -5.63 13.41 9.78
N LEU A 95 -4.57 13.48 8.98
CA LEU A 95 -3.34 14.19 9.36
C LEU A 95 -3.47 15.71 9.20
N GLU A 96 -4.58 16.20 8.66
CA GLU A 96 -4.82 17.62 8.41
C GLU A 96 -5.18 18.34 9.72
N ARG A 97 -4.46 19.42 10.03
CA ARG A 97 -4.78 20.28 11.17
C ARG A 97 -5.99 21.14 10.85
N CYS A 98 -6.82 21.40 11.86
CA CYS A 98 -7.96 22.29 11.70
C CYS A 98 -7.47 23.72 11.39
N PRO A 99 -7.87 24.33 10.26
CA PRO A 99 -7.41 25.67 9.91
C PRO A 99 -8.01 26.77 10.80
N LYS A 100 -9.14 26.49 11.48
CA LYS A 100 -9.81 27.44 12.37
C LYS A 100 -9.09 27.57 13.72
N CYS A 101 -8.87 26.45 14.42
CA CYS A 101 -8.28 26.47 15.76
C CYS A 101 -6.77 26.13 15.79
N LYS A 102 -6.19 25.59 14.71
CA LYS A 102 -4.78 25.15 14.57
C LYS A 102 -4.25 24.09 15.56
N GLU A 103 -4.99 23.84 16.64
CA GLU A 103 -4.65 22.87 17.68
C GLU A 103 -5.30 21.50 17.49
N GLY A 104 -6.46 21.46 16.82
CA GLY A 104 -7.21 20.23 16.57
C GLY A 104 -6.85 19.61 15.22
N HIS A 105 -7.28 18.36 15.03
CA HIS A 105 -7.18 17.66 13.76
C HIS A 105 -8.56 17.51 13.13
N LEU A 106 -8.60 17.33 11.82
CA LEU A 106 -9.83 16.99 11.12
C LEU A 106 -10.10 15.49 11.25
N ILE A 107 -11.36 15.15 11.54
CA ILE A 107 -11.88 13.79 11.56
C ILE A 107 -13.05 13.70 10.61
N THR A 108 -13.22 12.56 9.96
CA THR A 108 -14.44 12.28 9.20
C THR A 108 -15.56 11.96 10.17
N ARG A 109 -16.72 12.61 10.04
CA ARG A 109 -17.95 12.29 10.78
C ARG A 109 -19.08 12.02 9.80
N LYS A 110 -20.08 11.25 10.25
CA LYS A 110 -21.30 10.98 9.48
C LYS A 110 -22.43 11.86 10.01
N GLY A 111 -23.04 12.64 9.11
CA GLY A 111 -24.24 13.42 9.38
C GLY A 111 -25.40 12.99 8.49
N PRO A 112 -26.56 13.66 8.58
CA PRO A 112 -27.74 13.34 7.77
C PRO A 112 -27.49 13.50 6.27
N TYR A 113 -26.65 14.47 5.88
CA TYR A 113 -26.31 14.75 4.48
C TYR A 113 -25.07 13.98 3.99
N GLY A 114 -24.61 12.98 4.75
CA GLY A 114 -23.43 12.19 4.41
C GLY A 114 -22.19 12.52 5.25
N LYS A 115 -21.02 12.11 4.74
CA LYS A 115 -19.73 12.25 5.45
C LYS A 115 -19.16 13.65 5.28
N PHE A 116 -18.63 14.22 6.35
CA PHE A 116 -17.97 15.52 6.36
C PHE A 116 -16.75 15.51 7.28
N LEU A 117 -15.82 16.44 7.08
CA LEU A 117 -14.68 16.63 7.97
C LEU A 117 -15.08 17.61 9.08
N ALA A 118 -14.76 17.28 10.33
CA ALA A 118 -15.04 18.09 11.51
C ALA A 118 -13.80 18.18 12.41
N CYS A 119 -13.67 19.25 13.20
CA CYS A 119 -12.60 19.35 14.19
C CYS A 119 -12.77 18.34 15.33
N THR A 120 -11.67 17.75 15.81
CA THR A 120 -11.67 16.88 17.00
C THR A 120 -12.09 17.60 18.27
N LYS A 121 -11.87 18.91 18.36
CA LYS A 121 -12.20 19.77 19.52
C LYS A 121 -13.64 20.33 19.49
N TYR A 122 -14.60 19.61 18.92
CA TYR A 122 -16.00 19.98 19.07
C TYR A 122 -16.46 19.69 20.52
N PRO A 123 -17.15 20.60 21.24
CA PRO A 123 -17.84 21.80 20.75
C PRO A 123 -17.02 23.10 20.77
N GLN A 124 -15.79 23.11 21.29
CA GLN A 124 -14.96 24.33 21.34
C GLN A 124 -14.59 24.87 19.94
N CYS A 125 -14.55 23.99 18.94
CA CYS A 125 -14.35 24.33 17.53
C CYS A 125 -15.42 23.65 16.66
N ASP A 126 -16.23 24.46 15.99
CA ASP A 126 -17.35 24.06 15.12
C ASP A 126 -16.96 23.93 13.63
N TYR A 127 -15.66 23.99 13.32
CA TYR A 127 -15.16 23.90 11.96
C TYR A 127 -15.60 22.61 11.27
N ARG A 128 -16.19 22.77 10.08
CA ARG A 128 -16.71 21.68 9.24
C ARG A 128 -16.37 21.93 7.78
N LYS A 129 -16.01 20.88 7.05
CA LYS A 129 -15.69 20.93 5.62
C LYS A 129 -16.34 19.77 4.88
N ASN A 130 -16.92 20.05 3.71
CA ASN A 130 -17.49 19.00 2.86
C ASN A 130 -16.36 18.15 2.24
N ILE A 131 -16.47 16.83 2.33
CA ILE A 131 -15.46 15.90 1.85
C ILE A 131 -15.31 15.91 0.32
N VAL A 132 -16.39 16.16 -0.42
CA VAL A 132 -16.38 16.26 -1.89
C VAL A 132 -15.54 17.45 -2.31
N LYS A 133 -15.84 18.61 -1.73
CA LYS A 133 -15.09 19.85 -1.97
C LYS A 133 -13.62 19.71 -1.54
N ALA A 134 -13.36 19.08 -0.39
CA ALA A 134 -12.00 18.83 0.07
C ALA A 134 -11.19 17.95 -0.90
N ARG A 135 -11.83 16.95 -1.52
CA ARG A 135 -11.18 16.09 -2.52
C ARG A 135 -10.84 16.85 -3.79
N GLU A 136 -11.73 17.74 -4.26
CA GLU A 136 -11.49 18.58 -5.43
C GLU A 136 -10.33 19.56 -5.19
N GLU A 137 -10.34 20.24 -4.04
CA GLU A 137 -9.26 21.13 -3.63
C GLU A 137 -7.92 20.38 -3.54
N TYR A 138 -7.92 19.17 -2.99
CA TYR A 138 -6.73 18.33 -2.94
C TYR A 138 -6.20 17.97 -4.34
N LYS A 139 -7.08 17.53 -5.25
CA LYS A 139 -6.70 17.24 -6.64
C LYS A 139 -6.09 18.48 -7.33
N LYS A 140 -6.72 19.64 -7.14
CA LYS A 140 -6.22 20.90 -7.69
C LYS A 140 -4.84 21.24 -7.14
N SER A 141 -4.64 21.08 -5.83
CA SER A 141 -3.34 21.35 -5.18
C SER A 141 -2.21 20.43 -5.65
N ILE A 142 -2.51 19.15 -5.94
CA ILE A 142 -1.52 18.23 -6.51
C ILE A 142 -1.15 18.69 -7.92
N ASN A 143 -2.15 19.00 -8.75
CA ASN A 143 -1.90 19.41 -10.12
C ASN A 143 -1.06 20.70 -10.19
N GLU A 144 -1.35 21.68 -9.33
CA GLU A 144 -0.57 22.91 -9.23
C GLU A 144 0.88 22.65 -8.78
N LYS A 145 1.09 21.82 -7.75
CA LYS A 145 2.45 21.44 -7.31
C LYS A 145 3.22 20.68 -8.38
N PHE A 146 2.56 19.78 -9.08
CA PHE A 146 3.17 19.02 -10.17
C PHE A 146 3.60 19.92 -11.32
N ILE A 147 2.77 20.91 -11.69
CA ILE A 147 3.13 21.90 -12.71
C ILE A 147 4.31 22.75 -12.25
N ASP A 148 4.33 23.19 -10.98
CA ASP A 148 5.45 23.96 -10.40
C ASP A 148 6.77 23.15 -10.42
N GLU A 149 6.72 21.86 -10.08
CA GLU A 149 7.88 20.96 -10.17
C GLU A 149 8.38 20.79 -11.61
N ILE A 150 7.48 20.62 -12.58
CA ILE A 150 7.85 20.57 -14.00
C ILE A 150 8.50 21.89 -14.42
N GLN A 151 7.90 23.03 -14.09
CA GLN A 151 8.45 24.34 -14.46
C GLN A 151 9.85 24.56 -13.90
N LYS A 152 10.11 24.14 -12.66
CA LYS A 152 11.45 24.17 -12.05
C LYS A 152 12.46 23.23 -12.69
N ALA A 153 12.01 22.11 -13.28
CA ALA A 153 12.90 21.17 -13.97
C ALA A 153 13.31 21.66 -15.37
N TYR A 154 12.54 22.57 -15.96
CA TYR A 154 12.78 23.13 -17.29
C TYR A 154 13.37 24.57 -17.26
N LEU A 155 13.65 25.12 -16.09
CA LEU A 155 14.33 26.40 -15.86
C LEU A 155 15.70 26.16 -15.22
#